data_AF-D1J6Y8-F1
#
_entry.id   AF-D1J6Y8-F1
#
_cell.length_a   1.000
_cell.length_b   1.000
_cell.length_c   1.000
_cell.angle_alpha   90.00
_cell.angle_beta   90.00
_cell.angle_gamma   90.00
#
_symmetry.space_group_name_H-M   'P 1'
#
loop_
_entity.id
_entity.type
_entity.pdbx_description
1 polymer ?
#
loop_
_entity_poly.entity_id
_entity_poly.type
_entity_poly.pdbx_seq_one_letter_code
_entity_poly.pdbx_strand_id
1 'polypeptide(L)'
;VLLEILSGLPPVDENRDPKFLMEMKDEIDEEEMALEDFVDKKMTDWDLPLVERTYFLASDCLSDKKNKRPPMEEVLTELEDVVKSISLEQLGPQSEA
;
A
#
# COMPACT_ATOMS: atom_id res chain seq x y z
N VAL A 1 -1.77 -1.46 9.45
CA VAL A 1 -0.67 -0.47 9.33
C VAL A 1 -0.32 -0.12 7.90
N LEU A 2 0.16 -1.03 7.04
CA LEU A 2 0.50 -0.64 5.65
C LEU A 2 -0.69 0.02 4.91
N LEU A 3 -1.91 -0.50 5.08
CA LEU A 3 -3.13 0.12 4.56
C LEU A 3 -3.38 1.54 5.13
N GLU A 4 -3.06 1.79 6.40
CA GLU A 4 -3.20 3.12 7.02
C GLU A 4 -2.19 4.10 6.42
N ILE A 5 -0.99 3.63 6.06
CA ILE A 5 0.03 4.44 5.39
C ILE A 5 -0.42 4.80 3.98
N LEU A 6 -0.91 3.81 3.21
CA LEU A 6 -1.35 4.03 1.83
C LEU A 6 -2.55 4.98 1.74
N SER A 7 -3.52 4.86 2.66
CA SER A 7 -4.77 5.63 2.63
C SER A 7 -4.76 6.92 3.43
N GLY A 8 -3.83 7.05 4.39
CA GLY A 8 -3.86 8.13 5.38
C GLY A 8 -5.07 8.05 6.33
N LEU A 9 -5.76 6.92 6.37
CA LEU A 9 -6.98 6.70 7.15
C LEU A 9 -6.69 5.92 8.45
N PRO A 10 -7.48 6.15 9.52
CA PRO A 10 -7.40 5.35 10.73
C PRO A 10 -7.92 3.92 10.49
N PRO A 11 -7.44 2.93 11.28
CA PRO A 11 -7.83 1.53 11.12
C PRO A 11 -9.31 1.30 11.44
N VAL A 12 -9.93 2.17 12.24
CA VAL A 12 -11.36 2.19 12.55
C VAL A 12 -11.87 3.63 12.50
N ASP A 13 -12.98 3.86 11.83
CA ASP A 13 -13.74 5.11 11.89
C ASP A 13 -15.24 4.80 11.98
N GLU A 14 -15.87 5.19 13.10
CA GLU A 14 -17.30 4.95 13.35
C GLU A 14 -18.22 5.72 12.39
N ASN A 15 -17.70 6.75 11.71
CA ASN A 15 -18.47 7.58 10.77
C ASN A 15 -18.23 7.20 9.30
N ARG A 16 -17.45 6.15 9.04
CA ARG A 16 -17.14 5.62 7.71
C ARG A 16 -17.86 4.30 7.50
N ASP A 17 -18.22 4.03 6.25
CA ASP A 17 -18.66 2.72 5.78
C ASP A 17 -17.69 2.29 4.67
N PRO A 18 -16.95 1.18 4.82
CA PRO A 18 -16.90 0.31 5.98
C PRO A 18 -16.13 0.95 7.16
N LYS A 19 -16.47 0.51 8.38
CA LYS A 19 -15.87 1.04 9.62
C LYS A 19 -14.41 0.64 9.74
N PHE A 20 -14.10 -0.62 9.45
CA PHE A 20 -12.75 -1.14 9.55
C PHE A 20 -12.02 -0.93 8.22
N LEU A 21 -10.82 -0.34 8.28
CA LEU A 21 -10.03 -0.10 7.07
C LEU A 21 -9.69 -1.39 6.31
N MET A 22 -9.56 -2.50 7.03
CA MET A 22 -9.29 -3.80 6.42
C MET A 22 -10.44 -4.33 5.56
N GLU A 23 -11.68 -3.87 5.77
CA GLU A 23 -12.83 -4.27 4.95
C GLU A 23 -12.81 -3.57 3.58
N MET A 24 -12.19 -2.38 3.48
CA MET A 24 -11.97 -1.71 2.18
C MET A 24 -11.06 -2.52 1.25
N LYS A 25 -10.20 -3.38 1.81
CA LYS A 25 -9.41 -4.34 1.01
C LYS A 25 -10.33 -5.27 0.22
N ASP A 26 -11.45 -5.68 0.81
CA ASP A 26 -12.37 -6.60 0.15
C ASP A 26 -13.12 -5.87 -0.97
N GLU A 27 -13.49 -4.60 -0.79
CA GLU A 27 -14.03 -3.75 -1.86
C GLU A 27 -13.04 -3.57 -3.03
N ILE A 28 -11.74 -3.43 -2.75
CA ILE A 28 -10.71 -3.32 -3.79
C ILE A 28 -10.52 -4.66 -4.51
N ASP A 29 -10.42 -5.77 -3.76
CA ASP A 29 -10.22 -7.11 -4.32
C ASP A 29 -11.42 -7.60 -5.15
N GLU A 30 -12.63 -7.14 -4.82
CA GLU A 30 -13.87 -7.39 -5.57
C GLU A 30 -14.10 -6.37 -6.70
N GLU A 31 -13.14 -5.47 -6.96
CA GLU A 31 -13.20 -4.41 -7.98
C GLU A 31 -14.37 -3.42 -7.77
N GLU A 32 -14.92 -3.32 -6.56
CA GLU A 32 -15.94 -2.33 -6.17
C GLU A 32 -15.31 -0.95 -5.91
N MET A 33 -14.02 -0.91 -5.55
CA MET A 33 -13.22 0.29 -5.36
C MET A 33 -11.91 0.19 -6.15
N ALA A 34 -11.54 1.25 -6.85
CA ALA A 34 -10.22 1.34 -7.48
C ALA A 34 -9.14 1.62 -6.41
N LEU A 35 -7.96 0.99 -6.54
CA LEU A 35 -6.87 1.19 -5.59
C LEU A 35 -6.43 2.67 -5.50
N GLU A 36 -6.50 3.39 -6.61
CA GLU A 36 -6.19 4.83 -6.68
C GLU A 36 -7.12 5.69 -5.82
N ASP A 37 -8.39 5.28 -5.68
CA ASP A 37 -9.36 5.98 -4.84
C ASP A 37 -9.10 5.75 -3.34
N PHE A 38 -8.41 4.66 -3.01
CA PHE A 38 -7.99 4.30 -1.66
C PHE A 38 -6.73 5.06 -1.20
N VAL A 39 -5.87 5.51 -2.11
CA VAL A 39 -4.61 6.21 -1.78
C VAL A 39 -4.88 7.58 -1.14
N ASP A 40 -4.04 7.97 -0.16
CA ASP A 40 -4.14 9.28 0.49
C ASP A 40 -4.04 10.39 -0.57
N LYS A 41 -5.12 11.16 -0.69
CA LYS A 41 -5.23 12.27 -1.65
C LYS A 41 -4.25 13.42 -1.37
N LYS A 42 -3.59 13.42 -0.20
CA LYS A 42 -2.50 14.34 0.13
C LYS A 42 -1.14 13.87 -0.35
N MET A 43 -1.00 12.60 -0.72
CA MET A 43 0.21 12.07 -1.35
C MET A 43 0.20 12.48 -2.82
N THR A 44 1.22 13.19 -3.27
CA THR A 44 1.25 13.84 -4.60
C THR A 44 2.31 13.29 -5.55
N ASP A 45 3.24 12.51 -5.02
CA ASP A 45 4.46 11.99 -5.66
C ASP A 45 4.51 10.45 -5.61
N TRP A 46 3.35 9.80 -5.53
CA TRP A 46 3.25 8.35 -5.56
C TRP A 46 3.23 7.79 -6.97
N ASP A 47 3.75 6.58 -7.11
CA ASP A 47 3.72 5.79 -8.34
C ASP A 47 2.82 4.56 -8.13
N LEU A 48 1.91 4.31 -9.08
CA LEU A 48 0.90 3.26 -8.96
C LEU A 48 1.52 1.86 -8.79
N PRO A 49 2.52 1.44 -9.59
CA PRO A 49 3.26 0.20 -9.36
C PRO A 49 3.79 0.02 -7.93
N LEU A 50 4.30 1.07 -7.29
CA LEU A 50 4.83 1.00 -5.93
C LEU A 50 3.72 0.91 -4.88
N VAL A 51 2.60 1.61 -5.13
CA VAL A 51 1.37 1.50 -4.34
C VAL A 51 0.82 0.08 -4.43
N GLU A 52 0.66 -0.47 -5.64
CA GLU A 52 0.20 -1.84 -5.87
C GLU A 52 1.08 -2.86 -5.14
N ARG A 53 2.40 -2.76 -5.28
CA ARG A 53 3.33 -3.67 -4.61
C ARG A 53 3.18 -3.61 -3.08
N THR A 54 3.02 -2.41 -2.53
CA THR A 54 2.80 -2.21 -1.09
C THR A 54 1.43 -2.72 -0.64
N TYR A 55 0.40 -2.53 -1.46
CA TYR A 55 -0.96 -3.01 -1.23
C TYR A 55 -1.01 -4.54 -1.20
N PHE A 56 -0.42 -5.22 -2.20
CA PHE A 56 -0.38 -6.68 -2.22
C PHE A 56 0.39 -7.25 -1.03
N LEU A 57 1.50 -6.64 -0.63
CA LEU A 57 2.21 -7.02 0.59
C LEU A 57 1.33 -6.87 1.85
N ALA A 58 0.53 -5.80 1.93
CA ALA A 58 -0.43 -5.61 3.02
C ALA A 58 -1.54 -6.67 2.99
N SER A 59 -2.05 -7.02 1.80
CA SER A 59 -3.06 -8.07 1.59
C SER A 59 -2.55 -9.44 2.05
N ASP A 60 -1.31 -9.80 1.68
CA ASP A 60 -0.66 -11.04 2.12
C ASP A 60 -0.51 -11.10 3.65
N CYS A 61 -0.14 -9.97 4.29
CA CYS A 61 -0.07 -9.86 5.75
C CYS A 61 -1.43 -10.05 6.43
N LEU A 62 -2.51 -9.66 5.75
CA LEU A 62 -3.89 -9.72 6.26
C LEU A 62 -4.57 -11.08 6.01
N SER A 63 -3.89 -12.05 5.40
CA SER A 63 -4.47 -13.37 5.14
C SER A 63 -5.08 -13.99 6.41
N ASP A 64 -6.33 -14.48 6.33
CA ASP A 64 -7.00 -15.19 7.44
C ASP A 64 -6.23 -16.45 7.87
N LYS A 65 -5.55 -17.09 6.92
CA LYS A 65 -4.74 -18.28 7.18
C LYS A 65 -3.38 -17.83 7.68
N LYS A 66 -3.13 -17.96 8.99
CA LYS A 66 -1.85 -17.58 9.63
C LYS A 66 -0.59 -18.11 8.93
N ASN A 67 -0.66 -19.30 8.32
CA ASN A 67 0.45 -19.95 7.62
C ASN A 67 0.61 -19.50 6.16
N LYS A 68 -0.25 -18.60 5.69
CA LYS A 68 -0.15 -17.92 4.40
C LYS A 68 0.40 -16.51 4.52
N ARG A 69 0.50 -15.98 5.73
CA ARG A 69 1.11 -14.68 5.99
C ARG A 69 2.63 -14.79 5.80
N PRO A 70 3.28 -13.81 5.17
CA PRO A 70 4.73 -13.78 5.07
C PRO A 70 5.36 -13.62 6.45
N PRO A 71 6.53 -14.24 6.71
CA PRO A 71 7.34 -13.91 7.87
C PRO A 71 7.84 -12.47 7.78
N MET A 72 8.13 -11.85 8.93
CA MET A 72 8.56 -10.44 8.97
C MET A 72 9.85 -10.15 8.20
N GLU A 73 10.73 -11.15 8.02
CA GLU A 73 11.95 -11.01 7.21
C GLU A 73 11.64 -10.81 5.72
N GLU A 74 10.62 -11.52 5.20
CA GLU A 74 10.14 -11.33 3.82
C GLU A 74 9.45 -9.97 3.67
N VAL A 75 8.63 -9.58 4.65
CA VAL A 75 7.99 -8.24 4.66
C VAL A 75 9.04 -7.13 4.65
N LEU A 76 10.09 -7.24 5.45
CA LEU A 76 11.18 -6.27 5.47
C LEU A 76 11.90 -6.21 4.12
N THR A 77 12.22 -7.37 3.54
CA THR A 77 12.91 -7.45 2.25
C THR A 77 12.10 -6.77 1.13
N GLU A 78 10.80 -7.04 1.05
CA GLU A 78 9.93 -6.41 0.06
C GLU A 78 9.82 -4.89 0.26
N LEU A 79 9.67 -4.42 1.49
CA LEU A 79 9.63 -2.98 1.79
C LEU A 79 10.94 -2.28 1.46
N GLU A 80 12.09 -2.89 1.76
CA GLU A 80 13.40 -2.36 1.38
C GLU A 80 13.52 -2.18 -0.13
N ASP A 81 13.01 -3.14 -0.92
CA ASP A 81 13.05 -3.07 -2.37
C ASP A 81 12.11 -2.02 -2.95
N VAL A 82 10.91 -1.85 -2.37
CA VAL A 82 10.01 -0.73 -2.70
C VAL A 82 10.71 0.61 -2.44
N VAL A 83 11.32 0.78 -1.26
CA VAL A 83 12.01 2.04 -0.88
C VAL A 83 13.23 2.32 -1.75
N LYS A 84 14.00 1.28 -2.12
CA LYS A 84 15.12 1.43 -3.09
C LYS A 84 14.60 1.91 -4.44
N SER A 85 13.45 1.41 -4.89
CA SER A 85 12.86 1.79 -6.17
C SER A 85 12.50 3.29 -6.19
N ILE A 86 11.87 3.80 -5.12
CA ILE A 86 11.60 5.24 -4.94
C ILE A 86 12.89 6.07 -5.03
N SER A 87 13.96 5.58 -4.39
CA SER A 87 15.24 6.31 -4.31
C SER A 87 15.99 6.37 -5.65
N LEU A 88 15.82 5.37 -6.51
CA LEU A 88 16.46 5.31 -7.82
C LEU A 88 15.82 6.27 -8.83
N GLU A 89 14.52 6.55 -8.70
CA GLU A 89 13.81 7.51 -9.57
C GLU A 89 14.23 8.97 -9.33
N GLN A 90 14.79 9.28 -8.16
CA GLN A 90 15.34 10.60 -7.83
C GLN A 90 16.71 10.89 -8.49
N LEU A 91 17.29 9.95 -9.26
CA LEU A 91 18.62 10.04 -9.88
C LEU A 91 18.60 10.13 -11.41
N GLY A 92 17.50 10.60 -12.01
CA GLY A 92 17.46 10.92 -13.45
C GLY A 92 18.62 11.84 -13.90
N PRO A 93 19.13 11.69 -15.13
CA PRO A 93 20.40 12.29 -15.55
C PRO A 93 20.35 13.82 -15.45
N GLN A 94 21.37 14.42 -14.83
CA GLN A 94 21.61 15.86 -14.96
C GLN A 94 21.77 16.16 -16.45
N SER A 95 20.77 16.81 -17.02
CA SER A 95 20.87 17.44 -18.33
C SER A 95 21.94 18.53 -18.24
N GLU A 96 23.16 18.23 -18.71
CA GLU A 96 24.11 19.26 -19.11
C GLU A 96 23.48 20.11 -20.22
N ALA A 97 23.27 21.39 -19.92
CA ALA A 97 23.00 22.44 -20.89
C ALA A 97 23.83 23.68 -20.54
#